data_AF-Q6EF96-F1
#
_entry.id   AF-Q6EF96-F1
#
_cell.length_a   1.000
_cell.length_b   1.000
_cell.length_c   1.000
_cell.angle_alpha   90.00
_cell.angle_beta   90.00
_cell.angle_gamma   90.00
#
_symmetry.space_group_name_H-M   'P 1'
#
loop_
_entity.id
_entity.type
_entity.pdbx_description
1 polymer ?
#
loop_
_entity_poly.entity_id
_entity_poly.type
_entity_poly.pdbx_seq_one_letter_code
_entity_poly.pdbx_strand_id
1 'polypeptide(L)'
;MKYYSTSKKLIANARNFYTISLYKKNLKIKKDDLFFGWGRKKSGLKAMNLAKKYKAKFILLEDGFIRSLNLGVENSPSFSMVKDDIGIYYDATMPSKLENLLNTYEFKDEEIKQAKKAIELIKKYKISKYNNNLDISDNYFQKDEKRVLIITQTANDASLEFGFAKDFKTLDMIKDAIKENPK
;
A
#
# COMPACT_ATOMS: atom_id res chain seq x y z
N MET A 1 -17.49 15.43 13.06
CA MET A 1 -16.98 14.75 11.85
C MET A 1 -17.33 13.27 11.94
N LYS A 2 -17.94 12.68 10.90
CA LYS A 2 -18.27 11.25 10.82
C LYS A 2 -17.54 10.59 9.66
N TYR A 3 -17.28 9.29 9.79
CA TYR A 3 -16.56 8.48 8.80
C TYR A 3 -17.51 7.50 8.14
N TYR A 4 -17.54 7.50 6.80
CA TYR A 4 -18.44 6.69 6.00
C TYR A 4 -17.68 5.85 4.99
N SER A 5 -18.11 4.62 4.73
CA SER A 5 -17.64 3.86 3.57
C SER A 5 -18.80 3.16 2.86
N THR A 6 -18.63 2.89 1.58
CA THR A 6 -19.58 2.06 0.81
C THR A 6 -19.25 0.56 0.88
N SER A 7 -18.15 0.19 1.57
CA SER A 7 -17.65 -1.20 1.62
C SER A 7 -17.67 -1.76 3.03
N LYS A 8 -18.49 -2.79 3.25
CA LYS A 8 -18.48 -3.57 4.51
C LYS A 8 -17.12 -4.24 4.75
N LYS A 9 -16.46 -4.72 3.70
CA LYS A 9 -15.12 -5.33 3.79
C LYS A 9 -14.08 -4.33 4.28
N LEU A 10 -14.12 -3.09 3.78
CA LEU A 10 -13.24 -2.03 4.28
C LEU A 10 -13.50 -1.76 5.76
N ILE A 11 -14.77 -1.61 6.15
CA ILE A 11 -15.14 -1.35 7.55
C ILE A 11 -14.59 -2.45 8.47
N ALA A 12 -14.74 -3.72 8.07
CA ALA A 12 -14.20 -4.85 8.82
C ALA A 12 -12.66 -4.81 8.91
N ASN A 13 -11.97 -4.56 7.80
CA ASN A 13 -10.51 -4.52 7.75
C ASN A 13 -9.91 -3.35 8.53
N ALA A 14 -10.59 -2.21 8.56
CA ALA A 14 -10.13 -0.98 9.19
C ALA A 14 -10.61 -0.82 10.64
N ARG A 15 -11.37 -1.78 11.19
CA ARG A 15 -12.05 -1.65 12.49
C ARG A 15 -11.12 -1.37 13.68
N ASN A 16 -9.87 -1.80 13.61
CA ASN A 16 -8.87 -1.56 14.65
C ASN A 16 -8.23 -0.16 14.56
N PHE A 17 -8.45 0.55 13.45
CA PHE A 17 -7.88 1.89 13.20
C PHE A 17 -8.94 2.99 13.21
N TYR A 18 -10.16 2.67 12.75
CA TYR A 18 -11.22 3.65 12.55
C TYR A 18 -12.60 3.07 12.86
N THR A 19 -13.45 3.88 13.49
CA THR A 19 -14.88 3.61 13.60
C THR A 19 -15.60 4.16 12.36
N ILE A 20 -15.79 3.31 11.35
CA ILE A 20 -16.40 3.69 10.06
C ILE A 20 -17.83 3.15 9.98
N SER A 21 -18.78 4.02 9.63
CA SER A 21 -20.18 3.65 9.39
C SER A 21 -20.44 3.31 7.92
N LEU A 22 -21.35 2.38 7.67
CA LEU A 22 -21.81 2.11 6.30
C LEU A 22 -22.61 3.30 5.77
N TYR A 23 -22.23 3.84 4.63
CA TYR A 23 -22.94 4.92 3.96
C TYR A 23 -24.33 4.47 3.50
N LYS A 24 -25.35 5.32 3.73
CA LYS A 24 -26.71 5.19 3.21
C LYS A 24 -27.14 6.51 2.55
N LYS A 25 -27.93 6.44 1.48
CA LYS A 25 -28.32 7.62 0.67
C LYS A 25 -29.10 8.69 1.44
N ASN A 26 -29.83 8.30 2.49
CA ASN A 26 -30.68 9.18 3.29
C ASN A 26 -29.92 9.90 4.43
N LEU A 27 -28.60 9.71 4.55
CA LEU A 27 -27.81 10.38 5.57
C LEU A 27 -27.60 11.86 5.21
N LYS A 28 -27.75 12.75 6.20
CA LYS A 28 -27.36 14.15 6.09
C LYS A 28 -25.85 14.27 6.25
N ILE A 29 -25.14 14.41 5.13
CA ILE A 29 -23.67 14.51 5.06
C ILE A 29 -23.24 15.97 5.28
N LYS A 30 -22.23 16.19 6.11
CA LYS A 30 -21.61 17.50 6.37
C LYS A 30 -20.30 17.63 5.58
N LYS A 31 -19.86 18.89 5.35
CA LYS A 31 -18.59 19.22 4.67
C LYS A 31 -17.36 18.59 5.35
N ASP A 32 -17.38 18.49 6.67
CA ASP A 32 -16.28 17.93 7.45
C ASP A 32 -16.36 16.40 7.62
N ASP A 33 -17.36 15.72 7.03
CA ASP A 33 -17.40 14.27 7.03
C ASP A 33 -16.40 13.69 6.02
N LEU A 34 -15.97 12.44 6.26
CA LEU A 34 -14.98 11.74 5.43
C LEU A 34 -15.56 10.46 4.83
N PHE A 35 -15.34 10.30 3.52
CA PHE A 35 -15.60 9.05 2.83
C PHE A 35 -14.31 8.23 2.71
N PHE A 36 -14.30 7.04 3.32
CA PHE A 36 -13.21 6.09 3.29
C PHE A 36 -13.39 5.08 2.16
N GLY A 37 -12.33 4.88 1.37
CA GLY A 37 -12.25 3.89 0.31
C GLY A 37 -10.93 3.11 0.35
N TRP A 38 -10.82 2.01 -0.41
CA TRP A 38 -9.61 1.18 -0.42
C TRP A 38 -8.85 1.41 -1.73
N GLY A 39 -7.73 2.15 -1.68
CA GLY A 39 -6.92 2.52 -2.83
C GLY A 39 -7.75 2.92 -4.06
N ARG A 40 -7.41 2.37 -5.22
CA ARG A 40 -8.15 2.53 -6.48
C ARG A 40 -9.22 1.47 -6.75
N LYS A 41 -9.54 0.64 -5.75
CA LYS A 41 -10.66 -0.31 -5.87
C LYS A 41 -11.98 0.44 -5.96
N LYS A 42 -13.06 -0.27 -6.31
CA LYS A 42 -14.42 0.29 -6.42
C LYS A 42 -14.87 1.12 -5.20
N SER A 43 -14.43 0.76 -3.99
CA SER A 43 -14.73 1.54 -2.78
C SER A 43 -14.00 2.88 -2.73
N GLY A 44 -12.74 2.92 -3.19
CA GLY A 44 -11.94 4.13 -3.39
C GLY A 44 -12.58 5.11 -4.36
N LEU A 45 -12.86 4.65 -5.57
CA LEU A 45 -13.51 5.47 -6.61
C LEU A 45 -14.86 6.02 -6.13
N LYS A 46 -15.66 5.19 -5.42
CA LYS A 46 -16.92 5.65 -4.81
C LYS A 46 -16.69 6.69 -3.70
N ALA A 47 -15.66 6.53 -2.87
CA ALA A 47 -15.37 7.49 -1.80
C ALA A 47 -15.03 8.87 -2.38
N MET A 48 -14.18 8.92 -3.40
CA MET A 48 -13.85 10.16 -4.11
C MET A 48 -15.09 10.79 -4.76
N ASN A 49 -15.92 10.00 -5.44
CA ASN A 49 -17.14 10.49 -6.08
C ASN A 49 -18.16 11.03 -5.07
N LEU A 50 -18.32 10.38 -3.92
CA LEU A 50 -19.21 10.84 -2.86
C LEU A 50 -18.68 12.11 -2.18
N ALA A 51 -17.37 12.18 -1.92
CA ALA A 51 -16.74 13.39 -1.40
C ALA A 51 -16.99 14.58 -2.32
N LYS A 52 -16.78 14.41 -3.65
CA LYS A 52 -17.12 15.44 -4.65
C LYS A 52 -18.59 15.81 -4.63
N LYS A 53 -19.50 14.82 -4.62
CA LYS A 53 -20.96 15.04 -4.62
C LYS A 53 -21.44 15.86 -3.42
N TYR A 54 -20.95 15.54 -2.23
CA TYR A 54 -21.40 16.17 -0.98
C TYR A 54 -20.54 17.37 -0.56
N LYS A 55 -19.55 17.76 -1.39
CA LYS A 55 -18.52 18.75 -1.03
C LYS A 55 -17.82 18.38 0.29
N ALA A 56 -17.67 17.09 0.54
CA ALA A 56 -17.02 16.52 1.72
C ALA A 56 -15.58 16.09 1.38
N LYS A 57 -14.89 15.42 2.32
CA LYS A 57 -13.52 14.94 2.12
C LYS A 57 -13.49 13.42 1.87
N PHE A 58 -12.40 12.91 1.31
CA PHE A 58 -12.16 11.46 1.19
C PHE A 58 -10.84 11.05 1.84
N ILE A 59 -10.72 9.76 2.14
CA ILE A 59 -9.47 9.08 2.51
C ILE A 59 -9.41 7.77 1.75
N LEU A 60 -8.31 7.54 1.04
CA LEU A 60 -7.96 6.23 0.51
C LEU A 60 -7.08 5.50 1.52
N LEU A 61 -7.48 4.28 1.87
CA LEU A 61 -6.75 3.37 2.72
C LEU A 61 -6.07 2.28 1.89
N GLU A 62 -4.92 1.82 2.37
CA GLU A 62 -4.26 0.61 1.91
C GLU A 62 -3.52 -0.06 3.07
N ASP A 63 -3.13 -1.32 2.87
CA ASP A 63 -2.22 -2.00 3.80
C ASP A 63 -0.95 -1.16 3.99
N GLY A 64 -0.49 -1.05 5.24
CA GLY A 64 0.80 -0.44 5.54
C GLY A 64 1.98 -1.30 5.06
N PHE A 65 3.16 -0.68 4.94
CA PHE A 65 4.36 -1.35 4.43
C PHE A 65 4.86 -2.48 5.34
N ILE A 66 4.62 -2.38 6.66
CA ILE A 66 4.80 -3.47 7.63
C ILE A 66 3.41 -3.84 8.13
N ARG A 67 2.83 -4.90 7.58
CA ARG A 67 1.39 -5.15 7.71
C ARG A 67 1.08 -6.12 8.85
N SER A 68 1.64 -7.32 8.86
CA SER A 68 1.15 -8.37 9.76
C SER A 68 2.14 -9.54 9.88
N LEU A 69 1.88 -10.46 10.82
CA LEU A 69 2.60 -11.74 10.86
C LEU A 69 2.24 -12.58 9.64
N ASN A 70 0.96 -12.85 9.43
CA ASN A 70 0.48 -13.69 8.33
C ASN A 70 -0.11 -12.86 7.18
N LEU A 71 -0.54 -13.52 6.10
CA LEU A 71 -1.14 -12.84 4.96
C LEU A 71 -2.48 -12.18 5.30
N GLY A 72 -2.83 -11.12 4.56
CA GLY A 72 -4.14 -10.48 4.70
C GLY A 72 -5.32 -11.36 4.30
N VAL A 73 -5.09 -12.28 3.36
CA VAL A 73 -6.10 -13.28 2.94
C VAL A 73 -6.41 -14.31 4.04
N GLU A 74 -5.50 -14.48 5.00
CA GLU A 74 -5.67 -15.34 6.18
C GLU A 74 -6.32 -14.59 7.36
N ASN A 75 -6.91 -13.41 7.11
CA ASN A 75 -7.51 -12.53 8.11
C ASN A 75 -6.55 -12.08 9.22
N SER A 76 -5.23 -12.08 8.96
CA SER A 76 -4.25 -11.58 9.91
C SER A 76 -4.48 -10.08 10.17
N PRO A 77 -4.60 -9.66 11.45
CA PRO A 77 -4.85 -8.26 11.80
C PRO A 77 -3.68 -7.39 11.33
N SER A 78 -4.00 -6.22 10.77
CA SER A 78 -2.97 -5.29 10.31
C SER A 78 -2.42 -4.47 11.48
N PHE A 79 -1.10 -4.34 11.54
CA PHE A 79 -0.35 -3.48 12.46
C PHE A 79 -0.33 -2.03 12.01
N SER A 80 -0.41 -1.80 10.69
CA SER A 80 -0.35 -0.46 10.12
C SER A 80 -1.28 -0.32 8.91
N MET A 81 -1.64 0.91 8.59
CA MET A 81 -2.53 1.26 7.48
C MET A 81 -2.03 2.56 6.85
N VAL A 82 -1.87 2.60 5.54
CA VAL A 82 -1.68 3.85 4.81
C VAL A 82 -3.00 4.61 4.80
N LYS A 83 -2.93 5.92 5.03
CA LYS A 83 -4.05 6.85 4.79
C LYS A 83 -3.58 7.96 3.85
N ASP A 84 -4.34 8.20 2.80
CA ASP A 84 -4.00 9.20 1.79
C ASP A 84 -5.25 10.03 1.45
N ASP A 85 -5.15 11.35 1.60
CA ASP A 85 -6.20 12.35 1.36
C ASP A 85 -6.04 13.07 0.01
N ILE A 86 -5.08 12.65 -0.82
CA ILE A 86 -4.74 13.26 -2.11
C ILE A 86 -4.92 12.24 -3.24
N GLY A 87 -4.29 11.08 -3.10
CA GLY A 87 -4.26 9.99 -4.08
C GLY A 87 -4.02 8.67 -3.38
N ILE A 88 -3.09 7.86 -3.89
CA ILE A 88 -2.56 6.68 -3.20
C ILE A 88 -1.15 6.38 -3.72
N TYR A 89 -0.24 5.90 -2.87
CA TYR A 89 1.20 5.82 -3.15
C TYR A 89 1.62 5.04 -4.41
N TYR A 90 0.81 4.10 -4.88
CA TYR A 90 1.13 3.30 -6.07
C TYR A 90 0.58 3.89 -7.36
N ASP A 91 -0.19 4.97 -7.28
CA ASP A 91 -0.79 5.60 -8.44
C ASP A 91 0.07 6.75 -8.94
N ALA A 92 0.73 6.52 -10.07
CA ALA A 92 1.60 7.48 -10.73
C ALA A 92 0.84 8.43 -11.67
N THR A 93 -0.48 8.29 -11.82
CA THR A 93 -1.31 9.13 -12.71
C THR A 93 -1.69 10.47 -12.09
N MET A 94 -1.48 10.63 -10.77
CA MET A 94 -1.72 11.88 -10.04
C MET A 94 -0.91 11.93 -8.75
N PRO A 95 -0.76 13.11 -8.14
CA PRO A 95 -0.04 13.22 -6.87
C PRO A 95 -0.62 12.37 -5.76
N SER A 96 0.25 11.91 -4.86
CA SER A 96 -0.13 11.22 -3.62
C SER A 96 0.36 11.99 -2.39
N LYS A 97 -0.18 11.67 -1.21
CA LYS A 97 0.32 12.25 0.04
C LYS A 97 1.77 11.88 0.28
N LEU A 98 2.18 10.66 -0.08
CA LEU A 98 3.56 10.20 0.03
C LEU A 98 4.48 10.99 -0.90
N GLU A 99 4.08 11.19 -2.16
CA GLU A 99 4.84 11.99 -3.13
C GLU A 99 5.05 13.42 -2.65
N ASN A 100 3.97 14.07 -2.18
CA ASN A 100 4.07 15.42 -1.63
C ASN A 100 4.96 15.48 -0.39
N LEU A 101 4.88 14.48 0.50
CA LEU A 101 5.75 14.40 1.67
C LEU A 101 7.23 14.30 1.25
N LEU A 102 7.55 13.45 0.27
CA LEU A 102 8.92 13.30 -0.22
C LEU A 102 9.46 14.55 -0.92
N ASN A 103 8.59 15.33 -1.56
CA ASN A 103 8.98 16.56 -2.27
C ASN A 103 9.11 17.80 -1.38
N THR A 104 8.38 17.85 -0.26
CA THR A 104 8.18 19.12 0.48
C THR A 104 8.52 19.05 1.96
N TYR A 105 8.63 17.86 2.55
CA TYR A 105 8.87 17.73 3.98
C TYR A 105 10.36 17.75 4.30
N GLU A 106 10.79 18.70 5.13
CA GLU A 106 12.14 18.75 5.67
C GLU A 106 12.23 17.86 6.93
N PHE A 107 12.95 16.74 6.81
CA PHE A 107 13.13 15.80 7.90
C PHE A 107 14.14 16.32 8.93
N LYS A 108 13.73 16.33 10.20
CA LYS A 108 14.59 16.72 11.32
C LYS A 108 15.61 15.62 11.62
N ASP A 109 16.73 16.00 12.25
CA ASP A 109 17.79 15.06 12.64
C ASP A 109 17.27 13.87 13.47
N GLU A 110 16.32 14.10 14.37
CA GLU A 110 15.72 13.03 15.18
C GLU A 110 14.89 12.05 14.34
N GLU A 111 14.18 12.53 13.32
CA GLU A 111 13.44 11.66 12.38
C GLU A 111 14.41 10.84 11.53
N ILE A 112 15.53 11.43 11.09
CA ILE A 112 16.59 10.74 10.36
C ILE A 112 17.24 9.66 11.23
N LYS A 113 17.55 9.96 12.51
CA LYS A 113 18.07 8.98 13.47
C LYS A 113 17.08 7.83 13.69
N GLN A 114 15.79 8.15 13.85
CA GLN A 114 14.74 7.15 14.00
C GLN A 114 14.62 6.27 12.75
N ALA A 115 14.65 6.87 11.55
CA ALA A 115 14.59 6.14 10.29
C ALA A 115 15.77 5.17 10.13
N LYS A 116 17.00 5.61 10.44
CA LYS A 116 18.20 4.75 10.44
C LYS A 116 18.04 3.58 11.41
N LYS A 117 17.58 3.85 12.64
CA LYS A 117 17.32 2.79 13.63
C LYS A 117 16.26 1.81 13.14
N ALA A 118 15.18 2.29 12.53
CA ALA A 118 14.12 1.44 11.99
C ALA A 118 14.64 0.54 10.86
N ILE A 119 15.42 1.09 9.92
CA ILE A 119 16.04 0.32 8.83
C ILE A 119 16.95 -0.78 9.38
N GLU A 120 17.78 -0.46 10.38
CA GLU A 120 18.67 -1.44 11.00
C GLU A 120 17.89 -2.55 11.72
N LEU A 121 16.79 -2.22 12.39
CA LEU A 121 15.90 -3.23 12.99
C LEU A 121 15.22 -4.10 11.92
N ILE A 122 14.73 -3.50 10.83
CA ILE A 122 14.11 -4.23 9.72
C ILE A 122 15.10 -5.26 9.15
N LYS A 123 16.35 -4.86 8.91
CA LYS A 123 17.40 -5.75 8.40
C LYS A 123 17.77 -6.84 9.41
N LYS A 124 18.02 -6.45 10.66
CA LYS A 124 18.43 -7.38 11.74
C LYS A 124 17.40 -8.48 11.98
N TYR A 125 16.12 -8.12 12.00
CA TYR A 125 15.02 -9.04 12.27
C TYR A 125 14.32 -9.55 11.01
N LYS A 126 14.89 -9.28 9.82
CA LYS A 126 14.35 -9.70 8.51
C LYS A 126 12.87 -9.36 8.32
N ILE A 127 12.45 -8.18 8.79
CA ILE A 127 11.05 -7.75 8.74
C ILE A 127 10.66 -7.41 7.30
N SER A 128 9.45 -7.83 6.90
CA SER A 128 8.85 -7.50 5.61
C SER A 128 7.37 -7.09 5.79
N LYS A 129 6.62 -6.97 4.69
CA LYS A 129 5.18 -6.68 4.71
C LYS A 129 4.41 -7.76 5.46
N TYR A 130 4.73 -9.02 5.17
CA TYR A 130 4.22 -10.21 5.85
C TYR A 130 5.42 -10.94 6.45
N ASN A 131 5.27 -11.42 7.69
CA ASN A 131 6.37 -11.92 8.52
C ASN A 131 6.14 -13.39 8.91
N ASN A 132 5.69 -14.19 7.94
CA ASN A 132 5.42 -15.62 8.06
C ASN A 132 6.26 -16.48 7.11
N ASN A 133 7.26 -15.89 6.45
CA ASN A 133 8.17 -16.63 5.58
C ASN A 133 9.19 -17.40 6.41
N LEU A 134 9.55 -18.60 5.93
CA LEU A 134 10.65 -19.37 6.48
C LEU A 134 11.98 -18.79 5.99
N ASP A 135 12.99 -18.90 6.84
CA ASP A 135 14.35 -18.59 6.44
C ASP A 135 14.83 -19.58 5.37
N ILE A 136 15.47 -19.05 4.33
CA ILE A 136 16.19 -19.85 3.34
C ILE A 136 17.53 -20.22 3.95
N SER A 137 17.92 -21.49 3.83
CA SER A 137 19.20 -21.99 4.34
C SER A 137 20.38 -21.29 3.66
N ASP A 138 21.46 -21.04 4.42
CA ASP A 138 22.68 -20.40 3.92
C ASP A 138 23.37 -21.22 2.80
N ASN A 139 23.07 -22.51 2.71
CA ASN A 139 23.58 -23.41 1.66
C ASN A 139 22.60 -23.64 0.51
N TYR A 140 21.46 -22.94 0.46
CA TYR A 140 20.49 -23.05 -0.64
C TYR A 140 21.11 -22.72 -2.01
N PHE A 141 22.23 -22.02 -1.95
CA PHE A 141 22.85 -21.29 -3.03
C PHE A 141 24.35 -21.55 -2.97
N GLN A 142 24.97 -21.86 -4.12
CA GLN A 142 26.42 -22.03 -4.17
C GLN A 142 27.15 -20.73 -3.80
N LYS A 143 28.30 -20.86 -3.13
CA LYS A 143 29.18 -19.72 -2.87
C LYS A 143 29.71 -19.18 -4.20
N ASP A 144 29.78 -17.85 -4.31
CA ASP A 144 30.33 -17.11 -5.46
C ASP A 144 29.55 -17.22 -6.79
N GLU A 145 28.33 -17.75 -6.78
CA GLU A 145 27.43 -17.73 -7.95
C GLU A 145 26.84 -16.33 -8.17
N LYS A 146 26.92 -15.82 -9.40
CA LYS A 146 26.21 -14.59 -9.79
C LYS A 146 24.74 -14.89 -10.03
N ARG A 147 23.86 -14.07 -9.46
CA ARG A 147 22.42 -14.28 -9.57
C ARG A 147 21.67 -12.98 -9.82
N VAL A 148 20.56 -13.12 -10.52
CA VAL A 148 19.56 -12.08 -10.74
C VAL A 148 18.25 -12.55 -10.13
N LEU A 149 17.64 -11.72 -9.27
CA LEU A 149 16.32 -11.97 -8.72
C LEU A 149 15.28 -11.20 -9.52
N ILE A 150 14.31 -11.90 -10.09
CA ILE A 150 13.18 -11.32 -10.81
C ILE A 150 11.96 -11.36 -9.88
N ILE A 151 11.47 -10.18 -9.48
CA ILE A 151 10.31 -10.07 -8.60
C ILE A 151 9.04 -10.00 -9.45
N THR A 152 8.19 -11.01 -9.35
CA THR A 152 6.89 -11.04 -10.03
C THR A 152 5.78 -10.50 -9.15
N GLN A 153 4.64 -10.19 -9.75
CA GLN A 153 3.49 -9.63 -9.04
C GLN A 153 2.19 -10.36 -9.37
N THR A 154 1.23 -10.30 -8.45
CA THR A 154 -0.11 -10.86 -8.67
C THR A 154 -0.78 -10.20 -9.87
N ALA A 155 -1.39 -11.00 -10.74
CA ALA A 155 -2.13 -10.49 -11.89
C ALA A 155 -3.25 -9.53 -11.46
N ASN A 156 -3.44 -8.45 -12.24
CA ASN A 156 -4.43 -7.39 -11.98
C ASN A 156 -4.23 -6.64 -10.65
N ASP A 157 -3.01 -6.59 -10.12
CA ASP A 157 -2.71 -5.69 -9.02
C ASP A 157 -2.91 -4.22 -9.48
N ALA A 158 -3.53 -3.42 -8.62
CA ALA A 158 -3.81 -2.03 -8.89
C ALA A 158 -2.51 -1.23 -9.10
N SER A 159 -1.41 -1.59 -8.44
CA SER A 159 -0.14 -0.89 -8.68
C SER A 159 0.45 -1.16 -10.06
N LEU A 160 0.07 -2.25 -10.75
CA LEU A 160 0.45 -2.43 -12.16
C LEU A 160 -0.36 -1.48 -13.05
N GLU A 161 -1.67 -1.42 -12.86
CA GLU A 161 -2.54 -0.55 -13.66
C GLU A 161 -2.22 0.94 -13.46
N PHE A 162 -2.12 1.38 -12.21
CA PHE A 162 -1.92 2.79 -11.87
C PHE A 162 -0.43 3.18 -11.81
N GLY A 163 0.49 2.22 -11.89
CA GLY A 163 1.94 2.45 -12.01
C GLY A 163 2.45 2.40 -13.45
N PHE A 164 1.57 2.52 -14.45
CA PHE A 164 1.89 2.44 -15.89
C PHE A 164 2.53 1.11 -16.33
N ALA A 165 2.28 0.03 -15.59
CA ALA A 165 2.85 -1.30 -15.83
C ALA A 165 1.80 -2.36 -16.24
N LYS A 166 0.58 -1.97 -16.61
CA LYS A 166 -0.52 -2.90 -16.94
C LYS A 166 -0.18 -3.84 -18.09
N ASP A 167 0.48 -3.30 -19.11
CA ASP A 167 0.81 -4.02 -20.34
C ASP A 167 2.20 -4.69 -20.27
N PHE A 168 2.96 -4.45 -19.19
CA PHE A 168 4.25 -5.09 -18.97
C PHE A 168 4.04 -6.55 -18.62
N LYS A 169 4.74 -7.43 -19.36
CA LYS A 169 4.71 -8.86 -19.10
C LYS A 169 5.95 -9.26 -18.32
N THR A 170 5.79 -10.13 -17.32
CA THR A 170 6.91 -10.74 -16.61
C THR A 170 7.93 -11.36 -17.57
N LEU A 171 7.47 -11.90 -18.71
CA LEU A 171 8.35 -12.47 -19.73
C LEU A 171 9.29 -11.44 -20.34
N ASP A 172 8.86 -10.20 -20.50
CA ASP A 172 9.72 -9.13 -21.05
C ASP A 172 10.82 -8.79 -20.05
N MET A 173 10.48 -8.68 -18.76
CA MET A 173 11.46 -8.50 -17.67
C MET A 173 12.46 -9.67 -17.57
N ILE A 174 12.01 -10.91 -17.82
CA ILE A 174 12.91 -12.09 -17.89
C ILE A 174 13.87 -11.98 -19.07
N LYS A 175 13.36 -11.61 -20.26
CA LYS A 175 14.20 -11.46 -21.46
C LYS A 175 15.26 -10.37 -21.27
N ASP A 176 14.85 -9.23 -20.72
CA ASP A 176 15.77 -8.11 -20.44
C ASP A 176 16.81 -8.53 -19.40
N ALA A 177 16.41 -9.19 -18.31
CA ALA A 177 17.33 -9.71 -17.30
C ALA A 177 18.36 -10.69 -17.90
N ILE A 178 17.96 -11.61 -18.77
CA ILE A 178 18.88 -12.53 -19.46
C ILE A 178 19.84 -11.77 -20.38
N LYS A 179 19.31 -10.80 -21.15
CA LYS A 179 20.11 -10.00 -22.09
C LYS A 179 21.16 -9.15 -21.36
N GLU A 180 20.79 -8.57 -20.22
CA GLU A 180 21.65 -7.72 -19.40
C GLU A 180 22.64 -8.53 -18.54
N ASN A 181 22.34 -9.81 -18.29
CA ASN A 181 23.15 -10.72 -17.49
C ASN A 181 23.42 -12.04 -18.24
N PRO A 182 24.18 -12.01 -19.36
CA PRO A 182 24.33 -13.16 -20.25
C PRO A 182 25.23 -14.29 -19.72
N LYS A 183 25.77 -14.17 -18.51
CA LYS A 183 26.71 -15.11 -17.89
C LYS A 183 26.25 -15.50 -16.49
#